data_AF-A0A6J5XDA1-F1
#
_entry.id   AF-A0A6J5XDA1-F1
#
_cell.length_a   1.000
_cell.length_b   1.000
_cell.length_c   1.000
_cell.angle_alpha   90.00
_cell.angle_beta   90.00
_cell.angle_gamma   90.00
#
_symmetry.space_group_name_H-M   'P 1'
#
loop_
_entity.id
_entity.type
_entity.pdbx_description
1 polymer ?
#
loop_
_entity_poly.entity_id
_entity_poly.type
_entity_poly.pdbx_seq_one_letter_code
_entity_poly.pdbx_strand_id
1 'polypeptide(L)'
;MIALLLSRKGDLACIKKASELATLCGAEVGVVVFSPSGKPFSYANSSIDSIANRFLNGHRHHHQHHDYDHDQNHDNIDDDIMNIDAVDRSRHTIVEAYRQVRIDEMNKKHNELVSKLEVERERGKALQQRMKAKAKEISS
;
A
#
# COMPACT_ATOMS: atom_id res chain seq x y z
N MET A 1 13.37 10.08 -12.82
CA MET A 1 12.38 8.99 -12.70
C MET A 1 12.31 8.61 -11.23
N ILE A 2 11.13 8.62 -10.62
CA ILE A 2 10.94 8.31 -9.19
C ILE A 2 10.33 6.91 -9.09
N ALA A 3 10.93 6.02 -8.29
CA ALA A 3 10.40 4.68 -8.06
C ALA A 3 10.09 4.48 -6.57
N LEU A 4 8.82 4.24 -6.25
CA LEU A 4 8.37 3.82 -4.92
C LEU A 4 7.99 2.33 -4.95
N LEU A 5 8.77 1.49 -4.27
CA LEU A 5 8.54 0.04 -4.22
C LEU A 5 7.92 -0.37 -2.89
N LEU A 6 6.73 -0.99 -2.95
CA LEU A 6 6.03 -1.57 -1.80
C LEU A 6 6.25 -3.09 -1.78
N SER A 7 7.00 -3.60 -0.80
CA SER A 7 7.24 -5.04 -0.65
C SER A 7 6.54 -5.64 0.57
N ARG A 8 5.91 -6.80 0.37
CA ARG A 8 5.22 -7.59 1.42
C ARG A 8 6.08 -8.72 2.00
N LYS A 9 7.24 -9.01 1.39
CA LYS A 9 8.22 -10.00 1.88
C LYS A 9 9.51 -9.27 2.21
N GLY A 10 10.03 -9.51 3.42
CA GLY A 10 11.17 -8.82 4.03
C GLY A 10 12.51 -9.19 3.41
N ASP A 11 12.64 -9.13 2.09
CA ASP A 11 13.87 -9.49 1.43
C ASP A 11 14.77 -8.26 1.37
N LEU A 12 15.82 -8.23 2.21
CA LEU A 12 16.90 -7.24 2.15
C LEU A 12 17.49 -7.08 0.73
N ALA A 13 17.31 -8.11 -0.12
CA ALA A 13 17.64 -8.09 -1.54
C ALA A 13 16.95 -6.95 -2.30
N CYS A 14 15.73 -6.54 -1.92
CA CYS A 14 15.03 -5.42 -2.54
C CYS A 14 15.74 -4.09 -2.25
N ILE A 15 16.19 -3.89 -1.01
CA ILE A 15 16.92 -2.68 -0.60
C ILE A 15 18.26 -2.59 -1.32
N LYS A 16 19.02 -3.71 -1.41
CA LYS A 16 20.29 -3.74 -2.15
C LYS A 16 20.12 -3.38 -3.63
N LYS A 17 19.15 -3.99 -4.30
CA LYS A 17 18.82 -3.67 -5.71
C LYS A 17 18.39 -2.22 -5.90
N ALA A 18 17.61 -1.68 -4.96
CA ALA A 18 17.20 -0.29 -4.99
C ALA A 18 18.41 0.66 -4.85
N SER A 19 19.36 0.34 -3.97
CA SER A 19 20.59 1.12 -3.80
C SER A 19 21.51 1.07 -5.03
N GLU A 20 21.62 -0.10 -5.68
CA GLU A 20 22.37 -0.26 -6.94
C GLU A 20 21.72 0.55 -8.06
N LEU A 21 20.40 0.49 -8.20
CA LEU A 21 19.65 1.25 -9.20
C LEU A 21 19.81 2.76 -9.02
N ALA A 22 19.70 3.25 -7.78
CA ALA A 22 19.92 4.65 -7.45
C ALA A 22 21.32 5.12 -7.85
N THR A 23 22.33 4.27 -7.58
CA THR A 23 23.74 4.57 -7.88
C THR A 23 24.03 4.55 -9.38
N LEU A 24 23.53 3.56 -10.11
CA LEU A 24 23.80 3.39 -11.55
C LEU A 24 23.08 4.40 -12.43
N CYS A 25 21.86 4.79 -12.05
CA CYS A 25 21.00 5.62 -12.89
C CYS A 25 20.85 7.07 -12.38
N GLY A 26 21.44 7.41 -11.23
CA GLY A 26 21.16 8.68 -10.56
C GLY A 26 19.68 8.85 -10.21
N ALA A 27 18.95 7.74 -10.08
CA ALA A 27 17.52 7.76 -9.84
C ALA A 27 17.22 8.02 -8.35
N GLU A 28 16.15 8.74 -8.08
CA GLU A 28 15.60 8.83 -6.73
C GLU A 28 14.68 7.62 -6.48
N VAL A 29 15.03 6.85 -5.46
CA VAL A 29 14.42 5.56 -5.16
C VAL A 29 14.04 5.52 -3.68
N GLY A 30 12.77 5.23 -3.43
CA GLY A 30 12.23 4.96 -2.10
C GLY A 30 11.67 3.55 -2.04
N VAL A 31 11.95 2.83 -0.96
CA VAL A 31 11.44 1.48 -0.68
C VAL A 31 10.76 1.50 0.67
N VAL A 32 9.52 1.00 0.73
CA VAL A 32 8.82 0.76 2.00
C VAL A 32 8.46 -0.72 2.07
N VAL A 33 8.94 -1.38 3.13
CA VAL A 33 8.75 -2.80 3.41
C VAL A 33 7.92 -2.92 4.68
N PHE A 34 6.83 -3.68 4.63
CA PHE A 34 6.02 -3.97 5.82
C PHE A 34 6.35 -5.37 6.35
N SER A 35 6.64 -5.48 7.64
CA SER A 35 6.79 -6.79 8.28
C SER A 35 5.46 -7.56 8.28
N PRO A 36 5.48 -8.88 8.56
CA PRO A 36 4.25 -9.64 8.76
C PRO A 36 3.33 -9.05 9.83
N SER A 37 3.91 -8.40 10.85
CA SER A 37 3.18 -7.68 11.91
C SER A 37 2.66 -6.29 11.47
N GLY A 38 2.88 -5.88 10.22
CA GLY A 38 2.43 -4.61 9.67
C GLY A 38 3.30 -3.40 10.03
N LYS A 39 4.48 -3.59 10.63
CA LYS A 39 5.40 -2.49 10.95
C LYS A 39 6.20 -2.08 9.71
N PRO A 40 6.18 -0.79 9.30
CA PRO A 40 6.95 -0.33 8.15
C PRO A 40 8.45 -0.20 8.47
N PHE A 41 9.25 -0.48 7.45
CA PHE A 41 10.68 -0.20 7.36
C PHE A 41 10.93 0.48 6.02
N SER A 42 11.72 1.55 6.01
CA SER A 42 11.97 2.31 4.78
C SER A 42 13.46 2.44 4.47
N TYR A 43 13.77 2.46 3.18
CA TYR A 43 15.05 2.88 2.64
C TYR A 43 14.80 3.93 1.57
N ALA A 44 15.66 4.94 1.51
CA ALA A 44 15.68 5.90 0.41
C ALA A 44 17.10 6.41 0.18
N ASN A 45 17.48 6.67 -1.07
CA ASN A 45 18.75 7.32 -1.39
C ASN A 45 18.72 8.85 -1.19
N SER A 46 17.51 9.40 -1.04
CA SER A 46 17.24 10.76 -0.57
C SER A 46 16.27 10.68 0.61
N SER A 47 15.64 11.79 1.00
CA SER A 47 14.56 11.71 2.00
C SER A 47 13.37 10.91 1.45
N ILE A 48 12.91 9.92 2.22
CA ILE A 48 11.70 9.16 1.90
C ILE A 48 10.48 10.08 1.81
N ASP A 49 10.45 11.15 2.59
CA ASP A 49 9.38 12.15 2.59
C ASP A 49 9.44 13.00 1.31
N SER A 50 10.63 13.42 0.88
CA SER A 50 10.79 14.15 -0.40
C SER A 50 10.38 13.29 -1.60
N ILE A 51 10.74 12.00 -1.59
CA ILE A 51 10.36 11.05 -2.63
C ILE A 51 8.85 10.79 -2.63
N ALA A 52 8.26 10.59 -1.46
CA ALA A 52 6.82 10.43 -1.28
C ALA A 52 6.05 11.66 -1.76
N ASN A 53 6.45 12.85 -1.31
CA ASN A 53 5.83 14.11 -1.70
C ASN A 53 5.91 14.33 -3.21
N ARG A 54 7.06 14.07 -3.83
CA ARG A 54 7.19 14.21 -5.29
C ARG A 54 6.42 13.15 -6.07
N PHE A 55 6.29 11.93 -5.55
CA PHE A 55 5.46 10.90 -6.17
C PHE A 55 3.96 11.27 -6.11
N LEU A 56 3.51 11.76 -4.96
CA LEU A 56 2.11 12.16 -4.73
C LEU A 56 1.77 13.47 -5.46
N ASN A 57 2.68 14.46 -5.43
CA ASN A 57 2.49 15.79 -6.02
C ASN A 57 2.87 15.82 -7.52
N GLY A 58 3.66 14.86 -7.99
CA GLY A 58 4.13 14.77 -9.38
C GLY A 58 3.02 14.48 -10.40
N HIS A 59 1.82 14.11 -9.95
CA HIS A 59 0.63 14.02 -10.81
C HIS A 59 -0.01 15.38 -11.11
N ARG A 60 0.54 16.49 -10.60
CA ARG A 60 -0.12 17.82 -10.64
C ARG A 60 0.63 18.92 -11.39
N HIS A 61 1.85 18.69 -11.89
CA HIS A 61 2.63 19.79 -12.46
C HIS A 61 3.31 19.45 -13.79
N HIS A 62 2.57 19.65 -14.86
CA HIS A 62 3.12 19.91 -16.19
C HIS A 62 2.74 21.33 -16.62
N HIS A 63 3.11 22.34 -15.82
CA HIS A 63 3.07 23.79 -16.07
C HIS A 63 3.38 24.46 -14.70
N GLN A 64 4.36 25.35 -14.48
CA GLN A 64 5.00 26.35 -15.33
C GLN A 64 6.40 26.70 -14.79
N HIS A 65 7.26 27.15 -15.70
CA HIS A 65 8.37 28.08 -15.45
C HIS A 65 7.88 29.36 -14.78
N HIS A 66 8.62 29.88 -13.79
CA HIS A 66 8.94 31.32 -13.74
C HIS A 66 10.10 31.60 -12.77
N ASP A 67 11.19 32.15 -13.31
CA ASP A 67 12.24 32.86 -12.56
C ASP A 67 11.63 34.07 -11.83
N TYR A 68 12.09 34.35 -10.61
CA TYR A 68 12.43 35.70 -10.09
C TYR A 68 13.06 35.59 -8.68
N ASP A 69 14.24 36.20 -8.53
CA ASP A 69 14.94 36.47 -7.27
C ASP A 69 14.11 37.41 -6.36
N HIS A 70 13.99 37.08 -5.06
CA HIS A 70 13.79 38.10 -4.02
C HIS A 70 14.31 37.62 -2.65
N ASP A 71 15.41 38.21 -2.21
CA ASP A 71 16.03 38.07 -0.88
C ASP A 71 15.31 38.97 0.12
N GLN A 72 14.62 38.39 1.12
CA GLN A 72 14.32 39.06 2.40
C GLN A 72 14.30 38.06 3.56
N ASN A 73 15.36 38.14 4.36
CA ASN A 73 15.45 37.62 5.73
C ASN A 73 14.24 38.07 6.58
N HIS A 74 13.48 37.09 7.09
CA HIS A 74 12.57 37.28 8.21
C HIS A 74 13.01 36.31 9.31
N ASP A 75 13.40 36.85 10.47
CA ASP A 75 13.90 36.08 11.59
C ASP A 75 12.84 35.07 12.10
N ASN A 76 13.11 33.80 11.81
CA ASN A 76 13.12 32.66 12.73
C ASN A 76 12.12 32.70 13.90
N ILE A 77 10.95 32.06 13.73
CA ILE A 77 10.13 31.26 14.67
C ILE A 77 8.78 31.13 13.94
N ASP A 78 8.58 30.09 13.12
CA ASP A 78 7.25 29.59 12.66
C ASP A 78 7.36 28.51 11.55
N ASP A 79 8.54 28.32 10.93
CA ASP A 79 8.72 27.32 9.86
C ASP A 79 8.87 25.86 10.35
N ASP A 80 9.25 25.65 11.61
CA ASP A 80 9.37 24.30 12.18
C ASP A 80 8.01 23.67 12.57
N ILE A 81 6.99 24.49 12.84
CA ILE A 81 5.68 24.00 13.29
C ILE A 81 4.86 23.45 12.10
N MET A 82 4.97 24.04 10.91
CA MET A 82 4.26 23.57 9.71
C MET A 82 4.90 22.33 9.05
N ASN A 83 6.14 22.00 9.40
CA ASN A 83 6.86 20.89 8.79
C ASN A 83 6.57 19.53 9.47
N ILE A 84 6.20 19.54 10.76
CA ILE A 84 5.76 18.35 11.49
C ILE A 84 4.44 17.80 10.93
N ASP A 85 3.47 18.67 10.62
CA ASP A 85 2.16 18.24 10.11
C ASP A 85 2.22 17.75 8.65
N ALA A 86 3.16 18.26 7.84
CA ALA A 86 3.33 17.84 6.45
C ALA A 86 4.01 16.46 6.35
N VAL A 87 5.03 16.21 7.18
CA VAL A 87 5.71 14.92 7.28
C VAL A 87 4.77 13.86 7.86
N ASP A 88 4.03 14.18 8.92
CA ASP A 88 3.09 13.23 9.51
C ASP A 88 1.91 12.92 8.58
N ARG A 89 1.37 13.91 7.84
CA ARG A 89 0.35 13.66 6.79
C ARG A 89 0.87 12.78 5.66
N SER A 90 2.12 12.93 5.25
CA SER A 90 2.71 12.14 4.17
C SER A 90 2.92 10.69 4.62
N ARG A 91 3.39 10.51 5.86
CA ARG A 91 3.46 9.20 6.53
C ARG A 91 2.07 8.58 6.69
N HIS A 92 1.07 9.37 7.08
CA HIS A 92 -0.32 8.96 7.23
C HIS A 92 -0.90 8.49 5.91
N THR A 93 -0.71 9.24 4.83
CA THR A 93 -1.28 8.97 3.50
C THR A 93 -0.77 7.65 2.91
N ILE A 94 0.54 7.37 3.02
CA ILE A 94 1.11 6.11 2.53
C ILE A 94 0.62 4.91 3.35
N VAL A 95 0.55 5.06 4.68
CA VAL A 95 0.06 4.00 5.58
C VAL A 95 -1.42 3.72 5.36
N GLU A 96 -2.23 4.75 5.14
CA GLU A 96 -3.66 4.63 4.88
C GLU A 96 -3.96 4.04 3.51
N ALA A 97 -3.28 4.49 2.46
CA ALA A 97 -3.43 3.92 1.12
C ALA A 97 -3.13 2.42 1.12
N TYR A 98 -2.08 1.99 1.83
CA TYR A 98 -1.76 0.57 1.95
C TYR A 98 -2.75 -0.20 2.84
N ARG A 99 -3.23 0.40 3.93
CA ARG A 99 -4.32 -0.18 4.74
C ARG A 99 -5.55 -0.45 3.90
N GLN A 100 -5.94 0.51 3.05
CA GLN A 100 -7.11 0.37 2.20
C GLN A 100 -6.96 -0.80 1.22
N VAL A 101 -5.84 -0.87 0.50
CA VAL A 101 -5.56 -2.01 -0.43
C VAL A 101 -5.60 -3.35 0.31
N ARG A 102 -5.08 -3.42 1.53
CA ARG A 102 -5.09 -4.66 2.33
C ARG A 102 -6.51 -5.04 2.79
N ILE A 103 -7.30 -4.06 3.21
CA ILE A 103 -8.71 -4.25 3.61
C ILE A 103 -9.51 -4.76 2.41
N ASP A 104 -9.36 -4.14 1.24
CA ASP A 104 -10.08 -4.54 0.03
C ASP A 104 -9.73 -5.97 -0.40
N GLU A 105 -8.45 -6.34 -0.32
CA GLU A 105 -8.01 -7.71 -0.61
C GLU A 105 -8.59 -8.73 0.39
N MET A 106 -8.63 -8.38 1.68
CA MET A 106 -9.22 -9.23 2.71
C MET A 106 -10.73 -9.37 2.53
N ASN A 107 -11.42 -8.27 2.23
CA ASN A 107 -12.85 -8.27 1.93
C ASN A 107 -13.16 -9.14 0.71
N LYS A 108 -12.32 -9.07 -0.34
CA LYS A 108 -12.45 -9.95 -1.50
C LYS A 108 -12.35 -11.43 -1.13
N LYS A 109 -11.33 -11.81 -0.35
CA LYS A 109 -11.16 -13.21 0.12
C LYS A 109 -12.33 -13.66 1.01
N HIS A 110 -12.81 -12.77 1.87
CA HIS A 110 -13.97 -13.05 2.71
C HIS A 110 -15.20 -13.36 1.85
N ASN A 111 -15.50 -12.49 0.88
CA ASN A 111 -16.64 -12.68 -0.03
C ASN A 111 -16.52 -13.98 -0.85
N GLU A 112 -15.31 -14.30 -1.34
CA GLU A 112 -15.06 -15.57 -2.04
C GLU A 112 -15.30 -16.79 -1.16
N LEU A 113 -14.85 -16.77 0.10
CA LEU A 113 -15.06 -17.86 1.04
C LEU A 113 -16.53 -18.01 1.41
N VAL A 114 -17.24 -16.90 1.64
CA VAL A 114 -18.68 -16.90 1.91
C VAL A 114 -19.44 -17.54 0.75
N SER A 115 -19.13 -17.17 -0.49
CA SER A 115 -19.75 -17.75 -1.68
C SER A 115 -19.50 -19.26 -1.78
N LYS A 116 -18.26 -19.72 -1.54
CA LYS A 116 -17.93 -21.15 -1.55
C LYS A 116 -18.69 -21.93 -0.46
N LEU A 117 -18.75 -21.37 0.74
CA LEU A 117 -19.49 -21.96 1.86
C LEU A 117 -20.98 -22.11 1.53
N GLU A 118 -21.58 -21.12 0.87
CA GLU A 118 -22.98 -21.18 0.49
C GLU A 118 -23.26 -22.27 -0.54
N VAL A 119 -22.38 -22.44 -1.53
CA VAL A 119 -22.47 -23.53 -2.52
C VAL A 119 -22.38 -24.90 -1.83
N GLU A 120 -21.41 -25.10 -0.93
CA GLU A 120 -21.26 -26.36 -0.21
C GLU A 120 -22.46 -26.65 0.71
N ARG A 121 -23.04 -25.61 1.32
CA ARG A 121 -24.25 -25.74 2.14
C ARG A 121 -25.45 -26.25 1.33
N GLU A 122 -25.66 -25.71 0.12
CA GLU A 122 -26.76 -26.17 -0.75
C GLU A 122 -26.53 -27.61 -1.24
N ARG A 123 -25.29 -27.96 -1.57
CA ARG A 123 -24.92 -29.35 -1.90
C ARG A 123 -25.24 -30.31 -0.75
N GLY A 124 -24.93 -29.90 0.49
CA GLY A 124 -25.27 -30.67 1.70
C GLY A 124 -26.77 -30.90 1.87
N LYS A 125 -27.61 -29.87 1.65
CA LYS A 125 -29.07 -30.01 1.71
C LYS A 125 -29.62 -30.95 0.63
N ALA A 126 -29.13 -30.83 -0.60
CA ALA A 126 -29.54 -31.69 -1.70
C ALA A 126 -29.19 -33.16 -1.45
N LEU A 127 -28.01 -33.42 -0.87
CA LEU A 127 -27.59 -34.77 -0.47
C LEU A 127 -28.52 -35.34 0.61
N GLN A 128 -28.86 -34.55 1.64
CA GLN A 128 -29.81 -34.98 2.67
C GLN A 128 -31.20 -35.30 2.09
N GLN A 129 -31.71 -34.51 1.15
CA GLN A 129 -32.98 -34.80 0.50
C GLN A 129 -32.92 -36.11 -0.29
N ARG A 130 -31.85 -36.33 -1.06
CA ARG A 130 -31.63 -37.60 -1.78
C ARG A 130 -31.54 -38.80 -0.85
N MET A 131 -30.84 -38.67 0.28
CA MET A 131 -30.75 -39.74 1.28
C MET A 131 -32.12 -40.08 1.88
N LYS A 132 -32.93 -39.07 2.23
CA LYS A 132 -34.30 -39.27 2.73
C LYS A 132 -35.22 -39.92 1.70
N ALA A 133 -35.12 -39.52 0.43
CA ALA A 133 -35.89 -40.13 -0.66
C ALA A 133 -35.53 -41.62 -0.84
N LYS A 134 -34.23 -41.92 -0.90
CA LYS A 134 -33.73 -43.30 -1.05
C LYS A 134 -34.10 -44.19 0.15
N ALA A 135 -34.10 -43.65 1.37
CA ALA A 135 -34.52 -44.39 2.56
C ALA A 135 -36.02 -44.75 2.54
N LYS A 136 -36.89 -43.88 1.99
CA LYS A 136 -38.32 -44.18 1.80
C LYS A 136 -38.55 -45.27 0.75
N GLU A 137 -37.77 -45.25 -0.33
CA GLU A 137 -37.87 -46.20 -1.44
C GLU A 137 -37.44 -47.62 -1.02
N ILE A 138 -36.45 -47.74 -0.15
CA ILE A 138 -36.00 -49.04 0.41
C ILE A 138 -37.00 -49.60 1.45
N SER A 139 -37.79 -48.74 2.08
CA SER A 139 -38.76 -49.11 3.11
C SER A 139 -40.16 -49.45 2.54
N SER A 140 -40.34 -49.37 1.22
CA SER A 140 -41.57 -49.71 0.50
C SER A 140 -41.44 -51.02 -0.25
#